data_AF-A0A3B5L5J1-F1
#
_entry.id   AF-A0A3B5L5J1-F1
#
_cell.length_a   1.000
_cell.length_b   1.000
_cell.length_c   1.000
_cell.angle_alpha   90.00
_cell.angle_beta   90.00
_cell.angle_gamma   90.00
#
_symmetry.space_group_name_H-M   'P 1'
#
loop_
_entity.id
_entity.type
_entity.pdbx_description
1 polymer ?
#
loop_
_entity_poly.entity_id
_entity_poly.type
_entity_poly.pdbx_seq_one_letter_code
_entity_poly.pdbx_strand_id
1 'polypeptide(L)'
;GPDNYALQYADGVQMYITESVSLTVAPTWPLPLTDQGLLLIIIRPADSNGSDVIGSCLCRRSNQIMTHTLTGFMELMDHGIVSWENLSAVFIKKIAGFVNSSSTDVSMQQVSLDILENMVLSSHQLFLQVKQEVTMERLVAHLQVANQQIQTKAMALLMALLQAAEDADRQEMFAFLNKKNVRQYIYKDIILSSSPVQDEMAHYLYVLQSVTLNHLEARMRTPLDCYSQDQRDALHGLRQAAFETDSENSLSHERRRSLCAKEFKKLGFSNNSNPGQDLVRTPPGLLALDTMFYFATRYPDAYSRFVLENSSREDKHECPFARSSIQLTLILCEILRIGDPPSETGSSFHPIFFSQDRLLEELFCVCIQLLNKTWKEMRATQEDFDKVMQVVKEQITRTLGSKPTSLELFKNKVNALNYSEILKLRQTERLHQEETLAPPVL
;
A
#
# COMPACT_ATOMS: atom_id res chain seq x y z
N GLY A 1 2.50 -6.74 58.65
CA GLY A 1 1.18 -6.59 58.04
C GLY A 1 1.12 -7.51 56.85
N PRO A 2 0.35 -8.60 56.88
CA PRO A 2 0.16 -9.47 55.72
C PRO A 2 -0.45 -8.70 54.53
N ASP A 3 -1.22 -7.65 54.81
CA ASP A 3 -1.79 -6.73 53.82
C ASP A 3 -0.73 -5.93 53.04
N ASN A 4 0.54 -5.93 53.47
CA ASN A 4 1.62 -5.25 52.75
C ASN A 4 2.24 -6.14 51.67
N TYR A 5 1.74 -7.35 51.43
CA TYR A 5 2.34 -8.27 50.48
C TYR A 5 1.34 -8.68 49.39
N ALA A 6 1.84 -8.88 48.18
CA ALA A 6 1.07 -9.43 47.07
C ALA A 6 1.79 -10.65 46.47
N LEU A 7 1.01 -11.56 45.89
CA LEU A 7 1.53 -12.73 45.19
C LEU A 7 1.83 -12.36 43.73
N GLN A 8 2.97 -12.80 43.24
CA GLN A 8 3.44 -12.55 41.87
C GLN A 8 3.99 -13.85 41.28
N TYR A 9 3.90 -14.03 39.97
CA TYR A 9 4.54 -15.19 39.32
C TYR A 9 6.07 -15.08 39.39
N ALA A 10 6.76 -16.16 39.76
CA ALA A 10 8.23 -16.17 39.82
C ALA A 10 8.87 -16.15 38.43
N ASP A 11 8.24 -16.83 37.47
CA ASP A 11 8.75 -17.09 36.13
C ASP A 11 7.94 -16.31 35.07
N GLY A 12 8.62 -15.79 34.05
CA GLY A 12 8.00 -15.01 32.96
C GLY A 12 7.82 -13.53 33.28
N VAL A 13 6.82 -12.88 32.66
CA VAL A 13 6.41 -11.52 33.03
C VAL A 13 5.79 -11.64 34.41
N GLN A 14 6.49 -11.16 35.43
CA GLN A 14 6.14 -11.33 36.85
C GLN A 14 4.85 -10.56 37.17
N MET A 15 3.71 -11.09 36.76
CA MET A 15 2.40 -10.46 36.92
C MET A 15 1.88 -10.73 38.34
N TYR A 16 1.19 -9.74 38.92
CA TYR A 16 0.53 -9.89 40.21
C TYR A 16 -0.75 -10.73 40.09
N ILE A 17 -0.99 -11.60 41.07
CA ILE A 17 -2.19 -12.43 41.14
C ILE A 17 -3.29 -11.64 41.83
N THR A 18 -4.33 -11.31 41.06
CA THR A 18 -5.57 -10.69 41.53
C THR A 18 -6.71 -11.72 41.53
N GLU A 19 -7.87 -11.37 42.12
CA GLU A 19 -9.06 -12.25 42.09
C GLU A 19 -9.45 -12.67 40.65
N SER A 20 -9.27 -11.78 39.67
CA SER A 20 -9.57 -12.05 38.26
C SER A 20 -8.56 -12.97 37.55
N VAL A 21 -7.31 -13.05 38.03
CA VAL A 21 -6.23 -13.87 37.45
C VAL A 21 -6.01 -15.16 38.25
N SER A 22 -6.59 -15.28 39.44
CA SER A 22 -6.45 -16.44 40.34
C SER A 22 -6.88 -17.78 39.73
N LEU A 23 -7.76 -17.76 38.72
CA LEU A 23 -8.27 -18.95 38.03
C LEU A 23 -7.26 -19.62 37.07
N THR A 24 -6.14 -18.97 36.73
CA THR A 24 -5.12 -19.51 35.82
C THR A 24 -3.88 -20.08 36.54
N VAL A 25 -3.87 -20.06 37.88
CA VAL A 25 -2.73 -20.49 38.70
C VAL A 25 -2.67 -22.02 38.80
N ALA A 26 -1.60 -22.65 38.29
CA ALA A 26 -1.36 -24.08 38.46
C ALA A 26 -0.74 -24.38 39.85
N PRO A 27 -1.08 -25.51 40.51
CA PRO A 27 -0.66 -25.81 41.89
C PRO A 27 0.86 -25.89 42.12
N THR A 28 1.65 -26.04 41.06
CA THR A 28 3.08 -26.32 41.11
C THR A 28 3.96 -25.10 40.81
N TRP A 29 3.38 -23.92 40.60
CA TRP A 29 4.15 -22.73 40.21
C TRP A 29 4.72 -21.99 41.43
N PRO A 30 6.02 -21.62 41.41
CA PRO A 30 6.60 -20.79 42.47
C PRO A 30 6.02 -19.37 42.43
N LEU A 31 5.59 -18.87 43.61
CA LEU A 31 4.98 -17.54 43.78
C LEU A 31 5.72 -16.75 44.88
N PRO A 32 6.63 -15.82 44.52
CA PRO A 32 7.25 -14.91 45.49
C PRO A 32 6.22 -13.95 46.11
N LEU A 33 6.41 -13.63 47.40
CA LEU A 33 5.75 -12.51 48.06
C LEU A 33 6.56 -11.23 47.81
N THR A 34 5.91 -10.20 47.26
CA THR A 34 6.51 -8.87 47.04
C THR A 34 5.80 -7.78 47.85
N ASP A 35 6.57 -6.79 48.28
CA ASP A 35 6.11 -5.67 49.13
C ASP A 35 5.25 -4.68 48.33
N GLN A 36 4.01 -4.45 48.76
CA GLN A 36 3.01 -3.60 48.11
C GLN A 36 3.38 -2.10 48.11
N GLY A 37 4.39 -1.68 48.88
CA GLY A 37 4.84 -0.28 48.95
C GLY A 37 5.30 0.33 47.62
N LEU A 38 5.67 -0.50 46.63
CA LEU A 38 6.01 -0.07 45.27
C LEU A 38 4.80 0.04 44.32
N LEU A 39 3.66 -0.57 44.67
CA LEU A 39 2.49 -0.71 43.79
C LEU A 39 1.55 0.51 43.82
N LEU A 40 1.57 1.28 44.91
CA LEU A 40 0.64 2.41 45.11
C LEU A 40 0.92 3.63 44.22
N ILE A 41 2.04 3.64 43.48
CA ILE A 41 2.42 4.75 42.59
C ILE A 41 1.90 4.54 41.15
N ILE A 42 1.53 3.31 40.77
CA ILE A 42 1.16 2.99 39.39
C ILE A 42 -0.36 2.84 39.21
N ILE A 43 -1.09 2.43 40.25
CA ILE A 43 -2.52 2.02 40.14
C ILE A 43 -3.52 3.06 40.71
N ARG A 44 -3.06 4.26 41.10
CA ARG A 44 -3.96 5.41 41.33
C ARG A 44 -3.77 6.55 40.32
N PRO A 45 -4.02 6.35 39.01
CA PRO A 45 -4.21 7.45 38.07
C PRO A 45 -5.72 7.70 37.87
N ALA A 46 -6.47 7.95 38.94
CA ALA A 46 -7.86 8.40 38.84
C ALA A 46 -8.10 9.72 39.59
N ASP A 47 -7.26 10.05 40.58
CA ASP A 47 -7.34 11.29 41.32
C ASP A 47 -6.21 12.24 40.91
N SER A 48 -6.45 12.95 39.80
CA SER A 48 -5.91 14.26 39.38
C SER A 48 -4.40 14.57 39.35
N ASN A 49 -3.48 13.74 39.87
CA ASN A 49 -2.06 14.13 40.04
C ASN A 49 -1.01 13.20 39.38
N GLY A 50 -1.41 12.08 38.75
CA GLY A 50 -0.47 11.13 38.14
C GLY A 50 0.29 11.68 36.92
N SER A 51 -0.36 12.53 36.11
CA SER A 51 0.25 13.21 34.97
C SER A 51 1.34 14.22 35.39
N ASP A 52 1.18 14.83 36.57
CA ASP A 52 2.12 15.84 37.09
C ASP A 52 3.41 15.21 37.66
N VAL A 53 3.34 13.99 38.19
CA VAL A 53 4.54 13.29 38.69
C VAL A 53 5.47 12.93 37.53
N ILE A 54 4.93 12.41 36.42
CA ILE A 54 5.68 12.14 35.19
C ILE A 54 6.21 13.45 34.59
N GLY A 55 5.38 14.50 34.55
CA GLY A 55 5.75 15.88 34.21
C GLY A 55 6.96 16.42 34.99
N SER A 56 7.05 16.09 36.27
CA SER A 56 8.14 16.52 37.16
C SER A 56 9.41 15.65 37.05
N CYS A 57 9.28 14.34 36.85
CA CYS A 57 10.40 13.41 36.61
C CYS A 57 11.11 13.67 35.28
N LEU A 58 10.39 14.24 34.31
CA LEU A 58 10.90 14.72 33.02
C LEU A 58 12.02 15.76 33.15
N CYS A 59 12.32 16.29 34.34
CA CYS A 59 13.32 17.34 34.58
C CYS A 59 14.69 16.83 35.10
N ARG A 60 14.92 15.52 35.28
CA ARG A 60 16.18 14.97 35.81
C ARG A 60 17.04 14.20 34.77
N ARG A 61 18.35 14.48 34.81
CA ARG A 61 19.43 14.24 33.81
C ARG A 61 19.83 12.79 33.47
N SER A 62 19.11 11.74 33.89
CA SER A 62 19.51 10.37 33.53
C SER A 62 18.62 9.83 32.40
N ASN A 63 19.21 9.69 31.21
CA ASN A 63 18.54 9.14 30.02
C ASN A 63 17.87 7.78 30.31
N GLN A 64 18.51 6.95 31.14
CA GLN A 64 17.99 5.62 31.49
C GLN A 64 16.74 5.68 32.37
N ILE A 65 16.71 6.58 33.36
CA ILE A 65 15.52 6.80 34.20
C ILE A 65 14.37 7.33 33.33
N MET A 66 14.69 8.20 32.37
CA MET A 66 13.70 8.73 31.44
C MET A 66 13.10 7.64 30.57
N THR A 67 13.94 6.77 29.97
CA THR A 67 13.46 5.64 29.17
C THR A 67 12.50 4.77 29.98
N HIS A 68 12.89 4.34 31.19
CA HIS A 68 12.02 3.51 32.04
C HIS A 68 10.72 4.23 32.43
N THR A 69 10.76 5.55 32.67
CA THR A 69 9.57 6.33 32.98
C THR A 69 8.62 6.38 31.78
N LEU A 70 9.14 6.58 30.57
CA LEU A 70 8.35 6.62 29.34
C LEU A 70 7.79 5.23 29.00
N THR A 71 8.56 4.16 29.21
CA THR A 71 8.09 2.78 29.01
C THR A 71 6.95 2.45 29.97
N GLY A 72 7.11 2.75 31.27
CA GLY A 72 6.04 2.52 32.25
C GLY A 72 4.80 3.39 31.99
N PHE A 73 4.99 4.61 31.46
CA PHE A 73 3.88 5.44 30.99
C PHE A 73 3.14 4.79 29.82
N MET A 74 3.87 4.28 28.82
CA MET A 74 3.29 3.62 27.66
C MET A 74 2.45 2.39 28.07
N GLU A 75 3.01 1.51 28.91
CA GLU A 75 2.29 0.34 29.44
C GLU A 75 1.01 0.72 30.19
N LEU A 76 1.03 1.83 30.94
CA LEU A 76 -0.15 2.33 31.65
C LEU A 76 -1.22 2.85 30.69
N MET A 77 -0.82 3.50 29.60
CA MET A 77 -1.75 4.00 28.58
C MET A 77 -2.35 2.84 27.75
N ASP A 78 -1.58 1.79 27.48
CA ASP A 78 -2.03 0.59 26.75
C ASP A 78 -3.15 -0.16 27.47
N HIS A 79 -3.24 -0.04 28.79
CA HIS A 79 -4.37 -0.58 29.56
C HIS A 79 -5.70 0.15 29.30
N GLY A 80 -5.69 1.30 28.61
CA GLY A 80 -6.90 2.04 28.22
C GLY A 80 -7.66 2.69 29.37
N ILE A 81 -7.06 2.75 30.56
CA ILE A 81 -7.67 3.36 31.76
C ILE A 81 -7.66 4.89 31.67
N VAL A 82 -6.64 5.46 31.02
CA VAL A 82 -6.44 6.90 30.88
C VAL A 82 -6.55 7.28 29.40
N SER A 83 -7.37 8.29 29.10
CA SER A 83 -7.48 8.82 27.74
C SER A 83 -6.23 9.60 27.34
N TRP A 84 -5.75 9.37 26.12
CA TRP A 84 -4.66 10.13 25.49
C TRP A 84 -4.97 11.64 25.36
N GLU A 85 -6.24 12.03 25.37
CA GLU A 85 -6.65 13.45 25.29
C GLU A 85 -6.37 14.24 26.57
N ASN A 86 -6.13 13.56 27.70
CA ASN A 86 -5.79 14.21 28.97
C ASN A 86 -4.33 14.68 29.02
N LEU A 87 -3.54 14.41 27.98
CA LEU A 87 -2.13 14.80 27.94
C LEU A 87 -1.96 16.29 27.65
N SER A 88 -1.11 16.94 28.45
CA SER A 88 -0.82 18.37 28.25
C SER A 88 -0.01 18.62 26.98
N ALA A 89 -0.29 19.73 26.28
CA ALA A 89 0.49 20.12 25.11
C ALA A 89 2.01 20.28 25.42
N VAL A 90 2.37 20.64 26.66
CA VAL A 90 3.76 20.74 27.11
C VAL A 90 4.46 19.37 27.10
N PHE A 91 3.75 18.32 27.54
CA PHE A 91 4.23 16.94 27.48
C PHE A 91 4.47 16.53 26.02
N ILE A 92 3.49 16.76 25.15
CA ILE A 92 3.54 16.40 23.72
C ILE A 92 4.74 17.06 23.03
N LYS A 93 4.94 18.36 23.24
CA LYS A 93 6.11 19.10 22.72
C LYS A 93 7.43 18.53 23.20
N LYS A 94 7.47 18.05 24.44
CA LYS A 94 8.68 17.46 25.02
C LYS A 94 9.01 16.10 24.39
N ILE A 95 7.99 15.25 24.21
CA ILE A 95 8.14 13.96 23.51
C ILE A 95 8.56 14.18 22.05
N ALA A 96 7.90 15.11 21.34
CA ALA A 96 8.31 15.50 19.99
C ALA A 96 9.74 16.07 19.95
N GLY A 97 10.14 16.84 20.98
CA GLY A 97 11.50 17.33 21.17
C GLY A 97 12.56 16.22 21.24
N PHE A 98 12.24 15.08 21.87
CA PHE A 98 13.15 13.93 21.93
C PHE A 98 13.35 13.28 20.56
N VAL A 99 12.31 13.24 19.73
CA VAL A 99 12.36 12.75 18.34
C VAL A 99 13.11 13.74 17.45
N ASN A 100 12.89 15.05 17.63
CA ASN A 100 13.50 16.10 16.82
C ASN A 100 15.00 16.26 17.10
N SER A 101 15.44 16.01 18.33
CA SER A 101 16.86 16.10 18.69
C SER A 101 17.66 14.90 18.17
N SER A 102 18.81 15.17 17.55
CA SER A 102 19.76 14.15 17.08
C SER A 102 20.70 13.64 18.16
N SER A 103 20.75 14.30 19.33
CA SER A 103 21.62 13.93 20.47
C SER A 103 20.93 13.06 21.52
N THR A 104 19.66 12.71 21.31
CA THR A 104 18.89 11.88 22.25
C THR A 104 19.32 10.41 22.17
N ASP A 105 19.23 9.71 23.30
CA ASP A 105 19.45 8.26 23.36
C ASP A 105 18.49 7.49 22.44
N VAL A 106 19.00 6.42 21.82
CA VAL A 106 18.24 5.56 20.88
C VAL A 106 16.97 4.99 21.53
N SER A 107 17.08 4.51 22.76
CA SER A 107 15.97 3.88 23.49
C SER A 107 14.89 4.91 23.82
N MET A 108 15.29 6.13 24.17
CA MET A 108 14.35 7.23 24.40
C MET A 108 13.63 7.65 23.12
N GLN A 109 14.33 7.69 21.98
CA GLN A 109 13.72 8.01 20.69
C GLN A 109 12.70 6.95 20.27
N GLN A 110 12.99 5.67 20.50
CA GLN A 110 12.07 4.56 20.20
C GLN A 110 10.77 4.70 20.99
N VAL A 111 10.84 4.81 22.31
CA VAL A 111 9.65 4.96 23.16
C VAL A 111 8.89 6.25 22.84
N SER A 112 9.61 7.33 22.49
CA SER A 112 8.97 8.58 22.08
C SER A 112 8.19 8.44 20.77
N LEU A 113 8.72 7.70 19.79
CA LEU A 113 8.04 7.42 18.53
C LEU A 113 6.78 6.57 18.75
N ASP A 114 6.86 5.55 19.60
CA ASP A 114 5.72 4.69 19.96
C ASP A 114 4.60 5.45 20.66
N ILE A 115 4.94 6.34 21.60
CA ILE A 115 3.98 7.21 22.28
C ILE A 115 3.26 8.09 21.25
N LEU A 116 4.00 8.71 20.33
CA LEU A 116 3.42 9.60 19.32
C LEU A 116 2.54 8.84 18.32
N GLU A 117 2.91 7.61 17.95
CA GLU A 117 2.11 6.74 17.10
C GLU A 117 0.72 6.50 17.73
N ASN A 118 0.71 6.03 18.98
CA ASN A 118 -0.53 5.73 19.69
C ASN A 118 -1.39 6.98 19.92
N MET A 119 -0.77 8.13 20.16
CA MET A 119 -1.47 9.42 20.20
C MET A 119 -2.17 9.75 18.87
N VAL A 120 -1.49 9.59 17.74
CA VAL A 120 -2.04 9.87 16.41
C VAL A 120 -3.23 8.96 16.11
N LEU A 121 -3.14 7.67 16.47
CA LEU A 121 -4.20 6.69 16.28
C LEU A 121 -5.42 6.93 17.20
N SER A 122 -5.23 7.61 18.33
CA SER A 122 -6.27 7.79 19.34
C SER A 122 -7.24 8.94 19.06
N SER A 123 -6.76 10.09 18.55
CA SER A 123 -7.61 11.26 18.34
C SER A 123 -7.10 12.18 17.24
N HIS A 124 -8.02 12.72 16.43
CA HIS A 124 -7.68 13.65 15.34
C HIS A 124 -7.03 14.95 15.86
N GLN A 125 -7.40 15.40 17.07
CA GLN A 125 -6.78 16.58 17.67
C GLN A 125 -5.29 16.34 17.98
N LEU A 126 -4.95 15.14 18.45
CA LEU A 126 -3.57 14.74 18.72
C LEU A 126 -2.79 14.58 17.41
N PHE A 127 -3.41 14.04 16.35
CA PHE A 127 -2.84 14.01 15.01
C PHE A 127 -2.37 15.40 14.56
N LEU A 128 -3.21 16.43 14.67
CA LEU A 128 -2.86 17.80 14.26
C LEU A 128 -1.67 18.35 15.06
N GLN A 129 -1.62 18.06 16.37
CA GLN A 129 -0.51 18.49 17.22
C GLN A 129 0.80 17.77 16.88
N VAL A 130 0.76 16.45 16.69
CA VAL A 130 1.94 15.66 16.33
C VAL A 130 2.46 16.06 14.94
N LYS A 131 1.57 16.27 13.96
CA LYS A 131 1.92 16.76 12.62
C LYS A 131 2.61 18.12 12.67
N GLN A 132 2.21 19.01 13.58
CA GLN A 132 2.82 20.32 13.75
C GLN A 132 4.21 20.25 14.41
N GLU A 133 4.38 19.38 15.40
CA GLU A 133 5.60 19.31 16.21
C GLU A 133 6.68 18.39 15.61
N VAL A 134 6.30 17.33 14.89
CA VAL A 134 7.23 16.40 14.22
C VAL A 134 7.13 16.58 12.72
N THR A 135 8.17 17.19 12.13
CA THR A 135 8.18 17.44 10.69
C THR A 135 8.42 16.16 9.90
N MET A 136 7.82 16.07 8.70
CA MET A 136 8.05 14.95 7.78
C MET A 136 9.53 14.80 7.39
N GLU A 137 10.28 15.90 7.34
CA GLU A 137 11.73 15.88 7.14
C GLU A 137 12.46 15.10 8.23
N ARG A 138 12.03 15.25 9.48
CA ARG A 138 12.64 14.53 10.60
C ARG A 138 12.31 13.04 10.57
N LEU A 139 11.07 12.67 10.23
CA LEU A 139 10.67 11.26 10.07
C LEU A 139 11.50 10.57 8.98
N VAL A 140 11.68 11.22 7.83
CA VAL A 140 12.54 10.70 6.76
C VAL A 140 13.99 10.55 7.22
N ALA A 141 14.51 11.50 8.02
CA ALA A 141 15.86 11.39 8.58
C ALA A 141 15.99 10.19 9.53
N HIS A 142 14.95 9.84 10.30
CA HIS A 142 14.94 8.65 11.17
C HIS A 142 14.86 7.34 10.39
N LEU A 143 14.10 7.33 9.29
CA LEU A 143 14.12 6.20 8.34
C LEU A 143 15.52 5.99 7.76
N GLN A 144 16.30 7.06 7.59
CA GLN A 144 17.66 7.02 7.04
C GLN A 144 18.75 6.48 7.98
N VAL A 145 18.42 6.23 9.24
CA VAL A 145 19.37 5.72 10.24
C VAL A 145 19.60 4.22 10.06
N ALA A 146 20.81 3.73 10.29
CA ALA A 146 21.15 2.30 10.19
C ALA A 146 20.47 1.39 11.25
N ASN A 147 19.79 1.97 12.24
CA ASN A 147 19.17 1.22 13.32
C ASN A 147 17.74 0.80 12.94
N GLN A 148 17.55 -0.51 12.71
CA GLN A 148 16.28 -1.08 12.26
C GLN A 148 15.11 -0.84 13.22
N GLN A 149 15.36 -0.77 14.53
CA GLN A 149 14.29 -0.50 15.49
C GLN A 149 13.79 0.94 15.35
N ILE A 150 14.69 1.92 15.21
CA ILE A 150 14.30 3.32 14.94
C ILE A 150 13.57 3.40 13.60
N GLN A 151 14.07 2.73 12.56
CA GLN A 151 13.41 2.71 11.26
C GLN A 151 11.98 2.16 11.37
N THR A 152 11.79 1.08 12.12
CA THR A 152 10.48 0.45 12.34
C THR A 152 9.53 1.40 13.06
N LYS A 153 9.95 2.03 14.16
CA LYS A 153 9.10 2.98 14.89
C LYS A 153 8.82 4.27 14.11
N ALA A 154 9.79 4.75 13.33
CA ALA A 154 9.59 5.90 12.45
C ALA A 154 8.61 5.57 11.30
N MET A 155 8.69 4.36 10.77
CA MET A 155 7.77 3.86 9.75
C MET A 155 6.35 3.68 10.33
N ALA A 156 6.24 3.18 11.56
CA ALA A 156 4.98 3.02 12.28
C ALA A 156 4.26 4.38 12.45
N LEU A 157 4.96 5.38 12.98
CA LEU A 157 4.44 6.75 13.09
C LEU A 157 4.07 7.36 11.72
N LEU A 158 4.89 7.13 10.68
CA LEU A 158 4.55 7.56 9.32
C LEU A 158 3.24 6.91 8.83
N MET A 159 3.05 5.62 9.09
CA MET A 159 1.82 4.91 8.72
C MET A 159 0.62 5.44 9.48
N ALA A 160 0.74 5.67 10.79
CA ALA A 160 -0.31 6.24 11.62
C ALA A 160 -0.73 7.63 11.10
N LEU A 161 0.24 8.49 10.77
CA LEU A 161 -0.04 9.81 10.20
C LEU A 161 -0.75 9.72 8.85
N LEU A 162 -0.34 8.82 7.95
CA LEU A 162 -0.97 8.66 6.63
C LEU A 162 -2.40 8.10 6.73
N GLN A 163 -2.65 7.22 7.70
CA GLN A 163 -3.99 6.65 7.94
C GLN A 163 -4.93 7.66 8.61
N ALA A 164 -4.44 8.44 9.57
CA ALA A 164 -5.25 9.44 10.29
C ALA A 164 -5.50 10.72 9.47
N ALA A 165 -4.67 11.01 8.46
CA ALA A 165 -4.81 12.20 7.61
C ALA A 165 -6.06 12.14 6.72
N GLU A 166 -6.73 13.27 6.55
CA GLU A 166 -7.78 13.47 5.54
C GLU A 166 -7.17 13.56 4.12
N ASP A 167 -8.00 13.51 3.08
CA ASP A 167 -7.52 13.39 1.69
C ASP A 167 -6.60 14.54 1.25
N ALA A 168 -6.88 15.78 1.65
CA ALA A 168 -6.05 16.94 1.29
C ALA A 168 -4.66 16.88 1.95
N ASP A 169 -4.63 16.59 3.26
CA ASP A 169 -3.40 16.42 4.04
C ASP A 169 -2.58 15.23 3.54
N ARG A 170 -3.24 14.11 3.25
CA ARG A 170 -2.61 12.89 2.74
C ARG A 170 -1.95 13.14 1.38
N GLN A 171 -2.57 13.93 0.50
CA GLN A 171 -1.98 14.33 -0.79
C GLN A 171 -0.71 15.16 -0.61
N GLU A 172 -0.70 16.13 0.32
CA GLU A 172 0.48 16.94 0.63
C GLU A 172 1.63 16.06 1.16
N MET A 173 1.31 15.14 2.08
CA MET A 173 2.28 14.19 2.63
C MET A 173 2.87 13.30 1.53
N PHE A 174 2.05 12.73 0.65
CA PHE A 174 2.55 11.92 -0.48
C PHE A 174 3.40 12.74 -1.45
N ALA A 175 3.01 13.98 -1.76
CA ALA A 175 3.79 14.86 -2.61
C ALA A 175 5.19 15.10 -2.02
N PHE A 176 5.27 15.29 -0.70
CA PHE A 176 6.53 15.42 0.00
C PHE A 176 7.38 14.14 -0.03
N LEU A 177 6.78 12.98 0.25
CA LEU A 177 7.47 11.68 0.23
C LEU A 177 8.04 11.36 -1.15
N ASN A 178 7.28 11.65 -2.21
CA ASN A 178 7.72 11.53 -3.60
C ASN A 178 8.88 12.50 -3.91
N LYS A 179 8.78 13.76 -3.48
CA LYS A 179 9.83 14.77 -3.68
C LYS A 179 11.16 14.38 -3.02
N LYS A 180 11.12 13.74 -1.86
CA LYS A 180 12.32 13.26 -1.14
C LYS A 180 12.77 11.86 -1.59
N ASN A 181 12.12 11.24 -2.58
CA ASN A 181 12.43 9.90 -3.08
C ASN A 181 12.47 8.81 -1.98
N VAL A 182 11.60 8.92 -0.97
CA VAL A 182 11.58 7.99 0.18
C VAL A 182 11.38 6.54 -0.27
N ARG A 183 10.61 6.35 -1.34
CA ARG A 183 10.37 5.05 -1.98
C ARG A 183 11.67 4.33 -2.40
N GLN A 184 12.61 5.06 -3.01
CA GLN A 184 13.90 4.50 -3.41
C GLN A 184 14.80 4.17 -2.21
N TYR A 185 14.73 4.99 -1.16
CA TYR A 185 15.42 4.73 0.10
C TYR A 185 14.89 3.44 0.75
N ILE A 186 13.57 3.31 0.91
CA ILE A 186 12.93 2.09 1.43
C ILE A 186 13.37 0.86 0.61
N TYR A 187 13.39 0.97 -0.72
CA TYR A 187 13.82 -0.14 -1.57
C TYR A 187 15.29 -0.54 -1.33
N LYS A 188 16.22 0.41 -1.34
CA LYS A 188 17.66 0.12 -1.26
C LYS A 188 18.12 -0.24 0.15
N ASP A 189 17.66 0.53 1.14
CA ASP A 189 18.25 0.53 2.48
C ASP A 189 17.43 -0.30 3.49
N ILE A 190 16.16 -0.63 3.18
CA ILE A 190 15.32 -1.49 4.02
C ILE A 190 15.10 -2.84 3.32
N ILE A 191 14.53 -2.85 2.11
CA ILE A 191 14.13 -4.08 1.41
C ILE A 191 15.33 -4.89 0.90
N LEU A 192 16.33 -4.22 0.33
CA LEU A 192 17.57 -4.85 -0.16
C LEU A 192 18.69 -4.84 0.88
N SER A 193 18.38 -4.51 2.14
CA SER A 193 19.37 -4.51 3.21
C SER A 193 19.92 -5.92 3.44
N SER A 194 21.10 -6.02 4.07
CA SER A 194 21.74 -7.31 4.37
C SER A 194 20.97 -8.14 5.40
N SER A 195 20.10 -7.51 6.18
CA SER A 195 19.29 -8.17 7.20
C SER A 195 17.87 -8.41 6.67
N PRO A 196 17.22 -9.52 7.05
CA PRO A 196 15.85 -9.76 6.66
C PRO A 196 14.93 -8.70 7.28
N VAL A 197 13.91 -8.30 6.52
CA VAL A 197 12.84 -7.44 7.01
C VAL A 197 12.05 -8.19 8.07
N GLN A 198 11.91 -7.59 9.26
CA GLN A 198 11.12 -8.13 10.37
C GLN A 198 9.61 -8.00 10.11
N ASP A 199 8.80 -8.79 10.82
CA ASP A 199 7.35 -8.86 10.60
C ASP A 199 6.63 -7.52 10.75
N GLU A 200 6.98 -6.71 11.76
CA GLU A 200 6.42 -5.37 11.97
C GLU A 200 6.71 -4.44 10.78
N MET A 201 7.97 -4.40 10.34
CA MET A 201 8.36 -3.61 9.17
C MET A 201 7.66 -4.11 7.90
N ALA A 202 7.53 -5.43 7.71
CA ALA A 202 6.82 -6.00 6.57
C ALA A 202 5.34 -5.59 6.56
N HIS A 203 4.69 -5.55 7.73
CA HIS A 203 3.34 -5.02 7.88
C HIS A 203 3.27 -3.55 7.47
N TYR A 204 4.16 -2.69 7.98
CA TYR A 204 4.15 -1.26 7.60
C TYR A 204 4.43 -1.03 6.11
N LEU A 205 5.29 -1.82 5.48
CA LEU A 205 5.51 -1.77 4.03
C LEU A 205 4.25 -2.18 3.26
N TYR A 206 3.53 -3.21 3.73
CA TYR A 206 2.24 -3.61 3.17
C TYR A 206 1.18 -2.50 3.30
N VAL A 207 1.10 -1.87 4.47
CA VAL A 207 0.18 -0.74 4.71
C VAL A 207 0.54 0.43 3.81
N LEU A 208 1.82 0.83 3.73
CA LEU A 208 2.26 1.91 2.84
C LEU A 208 1.88 1.64 1.39
N GLN A 209 2.13 0.43 0.90
CA GLN A 209 1.74 0.02 -0.45
C GLN A 209 0.23 0.18 -0.65
N SER A 210 -0.57 -0.34 0.27
CA SER A 210 -2.04 -0.32 0.18
C SER A 210 -2.58 1.11 0.20
N VAL A 211 -2.15 1.95 1.15
CA VAL A 211 -2.60 3.35 1.25
C VAL A 211 -2.16 4.16 0.03
N THR A 212 -0.96 3.92 -0.50
CA THR A 212 -0.49 4.61 -1.71
C THR A 212 -1.29 4.20 -2.95
N LEU A 213 -1.57 2.89 -3.11
CA LEU A 213 -2.36 2.39 -4.23
C LEU A 213 -3.82 2.86 -4.14
N ASN A 214 -4.39 2.95 -2.95
CA ASN A 214 -5.76 3.45 -2.73
C ASN A 214 -5.93 4.92 -3.10
N HIS A 215 -4.85 5.69 -3.25
CA HIS A 215 -4.94 7.02 -3.83
C HIS A 215 -5.49 7.01 -5.27
N LEU A 216 -5.32 5.91 -6.00
CA LEU A 216 -5.85 5.71 -7.35
C LEU A 216 -7.34 5.39 -7.35
N GLU A 217 -7.94 5.05 -6.20
CA GLU A 217 -9.35 4.68 -6.08
C GLU A 217 -10.28 5.79 -6.54
N ALA A 218 -9.97 7.05 -6.21
CA ALA A 218 -10.77 8.20 -6.62
C ALA A 218 -10.90 8.26 -8.16
N ARG A 219 -9.78 8.08 -8.87
CA ARG A 219 -9.75 8.01 -10.34
C ARG A 219 -10.47 6.77 -10.86
N MET A 220 -10.29 5.62 -10.20
CA MET A 220 -10.94 4.36 -10.54
C MET A 220 -12.48 4.42 -10.47
N ARG A 221 -13.01 5.13 -9.48
CA ARG A 221 -14.45 5.29 -9.24
C ARG A 221 -15.08 6.48 -9.96
N THR A 222 -14.28 7.35 -10.57
CA THR A 222 -14.78 8.50 -11.32
C THR A 222 -15.11 8.08 -12.75
N PRO A 223 -16.37 8.22 -13.20
CA PRO A 223 -16.74 7.97 -14.59
C PRO A 223 -16.20 9.08 -15.50
N LEU A 224 -16.02 8.79 -16.79
CA LEU A 224 -15.66 9.82 -17.75
C LEU A 224 -16.78 10.86 -17.90
N ASP A 225 -16.42 12.12 -17.73
CA ASP A 225 -17.28 13.27 -17.97
C ASP A 225 -17.10 13.78 -19.40
N CYS A 226 -18.12 13.59 -20.23
CA CYS A 226 -18.12 14.04 -21.62
C CYS A 226 -18.16 15.58 -21.76
N TYR A 227 -18.45 16.33 -20.69
CA TYR A 227 -18.43 17.80 -20.67
C TYR A 227 -17.07 18.37 -20.27
N SER A 228 -16.21 17.60 -19.62
CA SER A 228 -14.83 17.97 -19.30
C SER A 228 -13.99 18.10 -20.57
N GLN A 229 -13.39 19.28 -20.78
CA GLN A 229 -12.52 19.52 -21.92
C GLN A 229 -11.24 18.67 -21.84
N ASP A 230 -10.58 18.65 -20.69
CA ASP A 230 -9.32 17.91 -20.50
C ASP A 230 -9.48 16.41 -20.78
N GLN A 231 -10.60 15.81 -20.37
CA GLN A 231 -10.87 14.38 -20.59
C GLN A 231 -11.16 14.07 -22.06
N ARG A 232 -11.89 14.95 -22.76
CA ARG A 232 -12.08 14.83 -24.22
C ARG A 232 -10.76 14.99 -24.96
N ASP A 233 -9.93 15.93 -24.54
CA ASP A 233 -8.64 16.19 -25.17
C ASP A 233 -7.68 15.01 -24.98
N ALA A 234 -7.67 14.37 -23.80
CA ALA A 234 -6.93 13.13 -23.57
C ALA A 234 -7.41 11.98 -24.48
N LEU A 235 -8.72 11.82 -24.63
CA LEU A 235 -9.32 10.80 -25.49
C LEU A 235 -9.01 11.05 -26.98
N HIS A 236 -9.04 12.29 -27.42
CA HIS A 236 -8.61 12.68 -28.76
C HIS A 236 -7.10 12.54 -28.95
N GLY A 237 -6.30 12.77 -27.91
CA GLY A 237 -4.87 12.55 -27.88
C GLY A 237 -4.49 11.09 -28.16
N LEU A 238 -5.26 10.12 -27.63
CA LEU A 238 -5.08 8.70 -27.96
C LEU A 238 -5.24 8.42 -29.44
N ARG A 239 -6.26 9.02 -30.08
CA ARG A 239 -6.51 8.90 -31.52
C ARG A 239 -5.35 9.48 -32.32
N GLN A 240 -4.95 10.71 -32.01
CA GLN A 240 -3.87 11.40 -32.71
C GLN A 240 -2.52 10.69 -32.55
N ALA A 241 -2.25 10.11 -31.38
CA ALA A 241 -1.02 9.34 -31.15
C ALA A 241 -0.95 8.06 -32.00
N ALA A 242 -2.09 7.48 -32.37
CA ALA A 242 -2.14 6.24 -33.17
C ALA A 242 -2.23 6.51 -34.69
N PHE A 243 -2.89 7.58 -35.10
CA PHE A 243 -3.15 7.92 -36.49
C PHE A 243 -2.62 9.33 -36.78
N GLU A 244 -1.57 9.40 -37.59
CA GLU A 244 -0.90 10.66 -37.96
C GLU A 244 -1.88 11.67 -38.60
N THR A 245 -1.80 12.93 -38.17
CA THR A 245 -2.86 13.95 -38.36
C THR A 245 -2.64 14.86 -39.58
N ASP A 246 -1.61 14.61 -40.41
CA ASP A 246 -1.16 15.56 -41.45
C ASP A 246 -2.20 15.90 -42.53
N SER A 247 -3.32 15.18 -42.60
CA SER A 247 -4.36 15.35 -43.62
C SER A 247 -5.72 15.88 -43.10
N GLU A 248 -5.91 16.08 -41.79
CA GLU A 248 -7.23 16.36 -41.20
C GLU A 248 -7.70 17.83 -41.34
N ASN A 249 -6.76 18.78 -41.49
CA ASN A 249 -7.06 20.23 -41.52
C ASN A 249 -7.77 20.69 -42.80
N SER A 250 -7.71 19.90 -43.89
CA SER A 250 -8.33 20.23 -45.18
C SER A 250 -9.72 19.61 -45.36
N LEU A 251 -10.23 18.89 -44.37
CA LEU A 251 -11.49 18.13 -44.48
C LEU A 251 -12.70 18.91 -43.94
N SER A 252 -13.87 18.71 -44.57
CA SER A 252 -15.13 19.27 -44.10
C SER A 252 -15.53 18.70 -42.73
N HIS A 253 -16.36 19.45 -41.97
CA HIS A 253 -16.77 19.07 -40.61
C HIS A 253 -17.48 17.72 -40.52
N GLU A 254 -18.21 17.31 -41.55
CA GLU A 254 -18.88 16.01 -41.61
C GLU A 254 -17.90 14.87 -41.90
N ARG A 255 -16.96 15.10 -42.83
CA ARG A 255 -15.95 14.11 -43.21
C ARG A 255 -14.98 13.85 -42.06
N ARG A 256 -14.61 14.89 -41.30
CA ARG A 256 -13.79 14.80 -40.09
C ARG A 256 -14.50 13.99 -39.00
N ARG A 257 -15.78 14.24 -38.73
CA ARG A 257 -16.57 13.44 -37.77
C ARG A 257 -16.67 11.96 -38.16
N SER A 258 -16.86 11.67 -39.45
CA SER A 258 -16.89 10.30 -39.95
C SER A 258 -15.54 9.59 -39.78
N LEU A 259 -14.43 10.30 -40.01
CA LEU A 259 -13.09 9.76 -39.82
C LEU A 259 -12.78 9.50 -38.34
N CYS A 260 -13.08 10.45 -37.45
CA CYS A 260 -12.96 10.25 -36.01
C CYS A 260 -13.67 8.96 -35.56
N ALA A 261 -14.92 8.76 -35.98
CA ALA A 261 -15.68 7.57 -35.59
C ALA A 261 -15.07 6.27 -36.13
N LYS A 262 -14.51 6.28 -37.35
CA LYS A 262 -13.81 5.13 -37.92
C LYS A 262 -12.51 4.82 -37.19
N GLU A 263 -11.77 5.84 -36.76
CA GLU A 263 -10.52 5.68 -36.02
C GLU A 263 -10.75 5.20 -34.59
N PHE A 264 -11.80 5.69 -33.91
CA PHE A 264 -12.20 5.13 -32.62
C PHE A 264 -12.67 3.68 -32.72
N LYS A 265 -13.34 3.31 -33.84
CA LYS A 265 -13.62 1.90 -34.14
C LYS A 265 -12.33 1.09 -34.28
N LYS A 266 -11.35 1.61 -35.03
CA LYS A 266 -10.04 0.95 -35.22
C LYS A 266 -9.22 0.84 -33.92
N LEU A 267 -9.40 1.77 -32.98
CA LEU A 267 -8.86 1.66 -31.62
C LEU A 267 -9.56 0.59 -30.77
N GLY A 268 -10.68 0.02 -31.24
CA GLY A 268 -11.40 -1.03 -30.53
C GLY A 268 -12.32 -0.52 -29.42
N PHE A 269 -12.82 0.72 -29.52
CA PHE A 269 -13.97 1.16 -28.72
C PHE A 269 -15.25 0.49 -29.21
N SER A 270 -16.15 0.16 -28.29
CA SER A 270 -17.45 -0.44 -28.60
C SER A 270 -18.40 0.61 -29.17
N ASN A 271 -18.41 1.81 -28.58
CA ASN A 271 -19.16 2.95 -29.10
C ASN A 271 -18.27 3.89 -29.94
N ASN A 272 -18.33 3.72 -31.26
CA ASN A 272 -17.55 4.50 -32.23
C ASN A 272 -17.94 5.98 -32.28
N SER A 273 -19.20 6.30 -32.00
CA SER A 273 -19.73 7.67 -32.07
C SER A 273 -19.52 8.44 -30.77
N ASN A 274 -19.47 7.73 -29.65
CA ASN A 274 -19.15 8.30 -28.34
C ASN A 274 -18.26 7.34 -27.53
N PRO A 275 -16.94 7.30 -27.79
CA PRO A 275 -16.01 6.40 -27.10
C PRO A 275 -15.96 6.62 -25.58
N GLY A 276 -16.41 7.78 -25.11
CA GLY A 276 -16.53 8.08 -23.69
C GLY A 276 -17.50 7.17 -22.94
N GLN A 277 -18.53 6.61 -23.61
CA GLN A 277 -19.49 5.70 -22.96
C GLN A 277 -18.84 4.44 -22.40
N ASP A 278 -17.82 3.90 -23.06
CA ASP A 278 -17.08 2.73 -22.60
C ASP A 278 -16.32 3.02 -21.28
N LEU A 279 -16.00 4.29 -21.03
CA LEU A 279 -15.27 4.79 -19.85
C LEU A 279 -16.18 5.37 -18.76
N VAL A 280 -17.50 5.35 -18.96
CA VAL A 280 -18.49 5.69 -17.91
C VAL A 280 -18.60 4.57 -16.87
N ARG A 281 -18.33 3.32 -17.25
CA ARG A 281 -18.38 2.18 -16.34
C ARG A 281 -17.25 2.26 -15.31
N THR A 282 -17.63 2.24 -14.03
CA THR A 282 -16.71 2.20 -12.90
C THR A 282 -16.91 0.90 -12.10
N PRO A 283 -15.83 0.24 -11.66
CA PRO A 283 -14.42 0.41 -12.09
C PRO A 283 -14.19 -0.06 -13.55
N PRO A 284 -13.12 0.38 -14.24
CA PRO A 284 -12.01 1.24 -13.76
C PRO A 284 -12.16 2.74 -14.07
N GLY A 285 -13.25 3.18 -14.71
CA GLY A 285 -13.52 4.60 -14.95
C GLY A 285 -12.39 5.35 -15.65
N LEU A 286 -12.06 6.53 -15.12
CA LEU A 286 -11.00 7.39 -15.64
C LEU A 286 -9.60 6.79 -15.54
N LEU A 287 -9.36 5.85 -14.62
CA LEU A 287 -8.06 5.22 -14.49
C LEU A 287 -7.66 4.43 -15.76
N ALA A 288 -8.64 3.88 -16.49
CA ALA A 288 -8.37 3.26 -17.79
C ALA A 288 -7.86 4.29 -18.81
N LEU A 289 -8.49 5.48 -18.88
CA LEU A 289 -8.03 6.56 -19.75
C LEU A 289 -6.60 7.00 -19.40
N ASP A 290 -6.30 7.14 -18.11
CA ASP A 290 -4.96 7.53 -17.63
C ASP A 290 -3.90 6.51 -18.04
N THR A 291 -4.17 5.21 -17.83
CA THR A 291 -3.23 4.13 -18.21
C THR A 291 -3.03 4.03 -19.73
N MET A 292 -4.09 4.18 -20.52
CA MET A 292 -3.99 4.23 -21.99
C MET A 292 -3.17 5.42 -22.46
N PHE A 293 -3.44 6.60 -21.91
CA PHE A 293 -2.73 7.83 -22.26
C PHE A 293 -1.26 7.77 -21.86
N TYR A 294 -0.97 7.21 -20.68
CA TYR A 294 0.39 6.94 -20.25
C TYR A 294 1.13 6.03 -21.24
N PHE A 295 0.51 4.94 -21.68
CA PHE A 295 1.13 4.05 -22.66
C PHE A 295 1.41 4.74 -24.01
N ALA A 296 0.44 5.51 -24.51
CA ALA A 296 0.58 6.25 -25.76
C ALA A 296 1.68 7.32 -25.72
N THR A 297 1.86 7.98 -24.58
CA THR A 297 2.85 9.05 -24.41
C THR A 297 4.24 8.52 -24.04
N ARG A 298 4.32 7.51 -23.18
CA ARG A 298 5.58 6.96 -22.67
C ARG A 298 6.24 6.00 -23.66
N TYR A 299 5.43 5.21 -24.38
CA TYR A 299 5.87 4.18 -25.32
C TYR A 299 5.17 4.30 -26.68
N PRO A 300 5.33 5.44 -27.39
CA PRO A 300 4.58 5.73 -28.62
C PRO A 300 4.79 4.65 -29.69
N ASP A 301 6.03 4.17 -29.88
CA ASP A 301 6.31 3.11 -30.87
C ASP A 301 5.61 1.79 -30.55
N ALA A 302 5.50 1.43 -29.26
CA ALA A 302 4.81 0.22 -28.83
C ALA A 302 3.29 0.36 -28.99
N TYR A 303 2.77 1.55 -28.66
CA TYR A 303 1.37 1.89 -28.83
C TYR A 303 0.94 1.88 -30.29
N SER A 304 1.61 2.63 -31.16
CA SER A 304 1.27 2.69 -32.59
C SER A 304 1.40 1.33 -33.25
N ARG A 305 2.45 0.56 -32.92
CA ARG A 305 2.58 -0.82 -33.40
C ARG A 305 1.40 -1.69 -32.98
N PHE A 306 0.98 -1.66 -31.72
CA PHE A 306 -0.18 -2.42 -31.25
C PHE A 306 -1.44 -2.06 -32.06
N VAL A 307 -1.73 -0.76 -32.19
CA VAL A 307 -2.97 -0.29 -32.82
C VAL A 307 -2.96 -0.59 -34.32
N LEU A 308 -1.85 -0.33 -35.02
CA LEU A 308 -1.75 -0.56 -36.46
C LEU A 308 -1.75 -2.05 -36.82
N GLU A 309 -1.06 -2.90 -36.04
CA GLU A 309 -1.08 -4.35 -36.23
C GLU A 309 -2.48 -4.96 -36.10
N ASN A 310 -3.31 -4.43 -35.20
CA ASN A 310 -4.65 -4.95 -34.97
C ASN A 310 -5.69 -4.29 -35.88
N SER A 311 -5.54 -3.02 -36.25
CA SER A 311 -6.50 -2.31 -37.10
C SER A 311 -6.35 -2.58 -38.61
N SER A 312 -5.20 -3.09 -39.04
CA SER A 312 -4.95 -3.51 -40.42
C SER A 312 -5.42 -4.94 -40.71
N ARG A 313 -5.79 -5.70 -39.67
CA ARG A 313 -6.34 -7.04 -39.84
C ARG A 313 -7.80 -6.95 -40.22
N GLU A 314 -8.15 -7.55 -41.34
CA GLU A 314 -9.55 -7.67 -41.78
C GLU A 314 -10.19 -8.99 -41.30
N ASP A 315 -9.47 -9.77 -40.49
CA ASP A 315 -9.93 -11.05 -39.95
C ASP A 315 -10.59 -10.90 -38.56
N LYS A 316 -11.31 -11.94 -38.11
CA LYS A 316 -11.99 -11.96 -36.80
C LYS A 316 -11.03 -12.02 -35.60
N HIS A 317 -9.72 -11.93 -35.83
CA HIS A 317 -8.67 -12.13 -34.82
C HIS A 317 -8.01 -10.82 -34.37
N GLU A 318 -8.55 -9.67 -34.74
CA GLU A 318 -8.14 -8.36 -34.23
C GLU A 318 -8.34 -8.29 -32.70
N CYS A 319 -7.32 -7.83 -31.97
CA CYS A 319 -7.42 -7.54 -30.54
C CYS A 319 -7.87 -6.08 -30.34
N PRO A 320 -9.02 -5.82 -29.69
CA PRO A 320 -9.55 -4.48 -29.56
C PRO A 320 -8.80 -3.72 -28.47
N PHE A 321 -7.97 -2.74 -28.83
CA PHE A 321 -7.09 -2.06 -27.87
C PHE A 321 -7.86 -1.41 -26.72
N ALA A 322 -8.89 -0.60 -26.98
CA ALA A 322 -9.61 0.12 -25.95
C ALA A 322 -10.39 -0.81 -25.00
N ARG A 323 -11.20 -1.73 -25.54
CA ARG A 323 -11.90 -2.74 -24.73
C ARG A 323 -10.92 -3.57 -23.89
N SER A 324 -9.79 -3.98 -24.48
CA SER A 324 -8.75 -4.74 -23.76
C SER A 324 -8.09 -3.92 -22.66
N SER A 325 -7.81 -2.64 -22.93
CA SER A 325 -7.19 -1.73 -21.96
C SER A 325 -8.07 -1.50 -20.75
N ILE A 326 -9.36 -1.21 -20.97
CA ILE A 326 -10.34 -1.01 -19.88
C ILE A 326 -10.40 -2.26 -18.99
N GLN A 327 -10.55 -3.45 -19.60
CA GLN A 327 -10.63 -4.68 -18.84
C GLN A 327 -9.30 -5.05 -18.15
N LEU A 328 -8.16 -4.77 -18.78
CA LEU A 328 -6.85 -4.99 -18.17
C LEU A 328 -6.61 -4.08 -16.96
N THR A 329 -6.98 -2.79 -17.06
CA THR A 329 -6.88 -1.87 -15.92
C THR A 329 -7.74 -2.34 -14.75
N LEU A 330 -8.95 -2.86 -15.02
CA LEU A 330 -9.77 -3.49 -14.00
C LEU A 330 -9.07 -4.70 -13.34
N ILE A 331 -8.50 -5.61 -14.13
CA ILE A 331 -7.76 -6.77 -13.62
C ILE A 331 -6.58 -6.33 -12.75
N LEU A 332 -5.84 -5.30 -13.16
CA LEU A 332 -4.72 -4.77 -12.38
C LEU A 332 -5.21 -4.16 -11.06
N CYS A 333 -6.34 -3.46 -11.05
CA CYS A 333 -6.96 -2.95 -9.82
C CYS A 333 -7.33 -4.08 -8.87
N GLU A 334 -7.91 -5.17 -9.38
CA GLU A 334 -8.27 -6.35 -8.59
C GLU A 334 -7.05 -7.07 -8.01
N ILE A 335 -6.00 -7.26 -8.82
CA ILE A 335 -4.77 -7.95 -8.39
C ILE A 335 -4.02 -7.11 -7.35
N LEU A 336 -3.97 -5.79 -7.54
CA LEU A 336 -3.31 -4.86 -6.63
C LEU A 336 -4.20 -4.43 -5.45
N ARG A 337 -5.45 -4.91 -5.40
CA ARG A 337 -6.42 -4.62 -4.32
C ARG A 337 -6.67 -3.12 -4.12
N ILE A 338 -6.76 -2.37 -5.23
CA ILE A 338 -6.99 -0.92 -5.20
C ILE A 338 -8.41 -0.65 -4.69
N GLY A 339 -8.51 0.12 -3.60
CA GLY A 339 -9.76 0.47 -2.92
C GLY A 339 -10.12 -0.45 -1.74
N ASP A 340 -9.35 -1.51 -1.50
CA ASP A 340 -9.51 -2.33 -0.30
C ASP A 340 -8.73 -1.67 0.86
N PRO A 341 -9.33 -1.50 2.05
CA PRO A 341 -8.60 -0.99 3.20
C PRO A 341 -7.47 -1.95 3.60
N PRO A 342 -6.34 -1.45 4.14
CA PRO A 342 -5.26 -2.31 4.59
C PRO A 342 -5.74 -3.26 5.69
N SER A 343 -5.35 -4.53 5.59
CA SER A 343 -5.61 -5.53 6.63
C SER A 343 -4.70 -5.32 7.84
N GLU A 344 -5.25 -5.41 9.05
CA GLU A 344 -4.51 -5.30 10.32
C GLU A 344 -3.38 -6.33 10.47
N THR A 345 -3.49 -7.49 9.82
CA THR A 345 -2.48 -8.57 9.91
C THR A 345 -1.73 -8.79 8.60
N GLY A 346 -1.94 -7.95 7.59
CA GLY A 346 -1.32 -8.13 6.28
C GLY A 346 0.16 -7.82 6.31
N SER A 347 1.02 -8.72 5.82
CA SER A 347 2.48 -8.51 5.73
C SER A 347 3.06 -8.77 4.34
N SER A 348 2.21 -9.15 3.38
CA SER A 348 2.65 -9.48 2.02
C SER A 348 2.59 -8.26 1.12
N PHE A 349 3.74 -7.68 0.83
CA PHE A 349 3.92 -6.60 -0.15
C PHE A 349 4.65 -7.06 -1.41
N HIS A 350 4.59 -6.24 -2.46
CA HIS A 350 5.27 -6.45 -3.75
C HIS A 350 6.54 -5.58 -3.83
N PRO A 351 7.75 -6.16 -3.77
CA PRO A 351 9.00 -5.37 -3.78
C PRO A 351 9.14 -4.44 -5.00
N ILE A 352 8.64 -4.86 -6.17
CA ILE A 352 8.59 -4.04 -7.39
C ILE A 352 7.95 -2.66 -7.18
N PHE A 353 6.97 -2.54 -6.27
CA PHE A 353 6.30 -1.26 -5.95
C PHE A 353 7.29 -0.19 -5.47
N PHE A 354 8.25 -0.60 -4.65
CA PHE A 354 9.26 0.30 -4.11
C PHE A 354 10.39 0.59 -5.13
N SER A 355 10.54 -0.26 -6.15
CA SER A 355 11.52 -0.06 -7.23
C SER A 355 11.00 0.85 -8.36
N GLN A 356 9.71 0.76 -8.71
CA GLN A 356 9.13 1.38 -9.91
C GLN A 356 8.18 2.56 -9.63
N ASP A 357 8.49 3.76 -10.16
CA ASP A 357 7.57 4.90 -10.10
C ASP A 357 6.36 4.61 -10.99
N ARG A 358 5.16 5.05 -10.56
CA ARG A 358 3.91 4.82 -11.30
C ARG A 358 3.73 3.35 -11.68
N LEU A 359 3.79 2.49 -10.66
CA LEU A 359 3.77 1.04 -10.83
C LEU A 359 2.58 0.56 -11.67
N LEU A 360 1.37 1.08 -11.42
CA LEU A 360 0.17 0.63 -12.13
C LEU A 360 0.31 0.88 -13.64
N GLU A 361 0.72 2.08 -14.02
CA GLU A 361 0.85 2.47 -15.42
C GLU A 361 1.96 1.69 -16.14
N GLU A 362 3.07 1.43 -15.45
CA GLU A 362 4.19 0.64 -15.98
C GLU A 362 3.84 -0.85 -16.09
N LEU A 363 3.14 -1.41 -15.11
CA LEU A 363 2.57 -2.76 -15.19
C LEU A 363 1.56 -2.85 -16.34
N PHE A 364 0.70 -1.84 -16.52
CA PHE A 364 -0.24 -1.77 -17.64
C PHE A 364 0.49 -1.84 -18.99
N CYS A 365 1.56 -1.06 -19.17
CA CYS A 365 2.33 -1.05 -20.42
C CYS A 365 2.95 -2.41 -20.75
N VAL A 366 3.44 -3.15 -19.74
CA VAL A 366 3.94 -4.52 -19.93
C VAL A 366 2.80 -5.49 -20.20
N CYS A 367 1.72 -5.39 -19.44
CA CYS A 367 0.61 -6.34 -19.49
C CYS A 367 -0.26 -6.19 -20.75
N ILE A 368 -0.38 -5.00 -21.34
CA ILE A 368 -1.12 -4.82 -22.59
C ILE A 368 -0.38 -5.46 -23.77
N GLN A 369 0.95 -5.40 -23.76
CA GLN A 369 1.78 -6.10 -24.75
C GLN A 369 1.71 -7.62 -24.57
N LEU A 370 1.75 -8.10 -23.32
CA LEU A 370 1.52 -9.51 -22.99
C LEU A 370 0.15 -9.97 -23.48
N LEU A 371 -0.90 -9.19 -23.24
CA LEU A 371 -2.26 -9.50 -23.68
C LEU A 371 -2.30 -9.69 -25.20
N ASN A 372 -1.70 -8.80 -25.98
CA ASN A 372 -1.61 -8.96 -27.44
C ASN A 372 -0.89 -10.25 -27.84
N LYS A 373 0.21 -10.57 -27.16
CA LYS A 373 0.97 -11.80 -27.39
C LYS A 373 0.11 -13.03 -27.11
N THR A 374 -0.53 -13.12 -25.95
CA THR A 374 -1.39 -14.23 -25.56
C THR A 374 -2.62 -14.35 -26.43
N TRP A 375 -3.21 -13.24 -26.86
CA TRP A 375 -4.30 -13.22 -27.85
C TRP A 375 -3.90 -13.91 -29.16
N LYS A 376 -2.71 -13.57 -29.68
CA LYS A 376 -2.15 -14.18 -30.90
C LYS A 376 -1.80 -15.67 -30.69
N GLU A 377 -1.21 -16.03 -29.55
CA GLU A 377 -0.88 -17.43 -29.20
C GLU A 377 -2.13 -18.32 -29.15
N MET A 378 -3.24 -17.80 -28.61
CA MET A 378 -4.51 -18.50 -28.54
C MET A 378 -5.27 -18.51 -29.86
N ARG A 379 -4.81 -17.77 -30.88
CA ARG A 379 -5.56 -17.48 -32.12
C ARG A 379 -6.99 -17.03 -31.80
N ALA A 380 -7.11 -16.18 -30.79
CA ALA A 380 -8.38 -15.78 -30.21
C ALA A 380 -9.22 -14.95 -31.18
N THR A 381 -10.53 -15.00 -31.01
CA THR A 381 -11.50 -14.10 -31.64
C THR A 381 -12.20 -13.26 -30.56
N GLN A 382 -13.07 -12.33 -30.97
CA GLN A 382 -13.88 -11.54 -30.05
C GLN A 382 -14.73 -12.39 -29.08
N GLU A 383 -15.10 -13.62 -29.45
CA GLU A 383 -15.85 -14.56 -28.61
C GLU A 383 -15.00 -15.17 -27.49
N ASP A 384 -13.68 -15.22 -27.66
CA ASP A 384 -12.74 -15.75 -26.67
C ASP A 384 -12.20 -14.68 -25.73
N PHE A 385 -12.67 -13.43 -25.86
CA PHE A 385 -12.16 -12.28 -25.12
C PHE A 385 -12.05 -12.53 -23.62
N ASP A 386 -13.13 -13.03 -23.00
CA ASP A 386 -13.14 -13.29 -21.55
C ASP A 386 -12.17 -14.40 -21.16
N LYS A 387 -12.00 -15.43 -22.01
CA LYS A 387 -11.04 -16.52 -21.76
C LYS A 387 -9.60 -16.02 -21.82
N VAL A 388 -9.26 -15.18 -22.81
CA VAL A 388 -7.93 -14.58 -22.93
C VAL A 388 -7.65 -13.71 -21.70
N MET A 389 -8.62 -12.92 -21.26
CA MET A 389 -8.49 -12.09 -20.06
C MET A 389 -8.23 -12.91 -18.80
N GLN A 390 -8.88 -14.06 -18.63
CA GLN A 390 -8.60 -14.95 -17.50
C GLN A 390 -7.18 -15.54 -17.57
N VAL A 391 -6.70 -15.94 -18.75
CA VAL A 391 -5.32 -16.39 -18.93
C VAL A 391 -4.33 -15.28 -18.57
N VAL A 392 -4.56 -14.06 -19.03
CA VAL A 392 -3.71 -12.89 -18.73
C VAL A 392 -3.72 -12.57 -17.25
N LYS A 393 -4.90 -12.58 -16.60
CA LYS A 393 -5.02 -12.42 -15.14
C LYS A 393 -4.20 -13.46 -14.38
N GLU A 394 -4.23 -14.71 -14.81
CA GLU A 394 -3.47 -15.81 -14.20
C GLU A 394 -1.96 -15.64 -14.41
N GLN A 395 -1.51 -15.25 -15.61
CA GLN A 395 -0.11 -14.94 -15.91
C GLN A 395 0.42 -13.82 -15.00
N ILE A 396 -0.34 -12.73 -14.85
CA ILE A 396 0.05 -11.59 -14.00
C ILE A 396 0.07 -12.03 -12.53
N THR A 397 -0.97 -12.72 -12.06
CA THR A 397 -1.11 -13.14 -10.66
C THR A 397 0.01 -14.08 -10.24
N ARG A 398 0.32 -15.11 -11.05
CA ARG A 398 1.45 -16.02 -10.79
C ARG A 398 2.79 -15.28 -10.82
N THR A 399 2.96 -14.35 -11.76
CA THR A 399 4.21 -13.57 -11.84
C THR A 399 4.43 -12.72 -10.59
N LEU A 400 3.40 -11.97 -10.16
CA LEU A 400 3.48 -11.14 -8.95
C LEU A 400 3.59 -11.98 -7.67
N GLY A 401 3.00 -13.19 -7.65
CA GLY A 401 3.17 -14.16 -6.56
C GLY A 401 4.62 -14.59 -6.36
N SER A 402 5.44 -14.56 -7.41
CA SER A 402 6.89 -14.81 -7.33
C SER A 402 7.72 -13.62 -6.82
N LYS A 403 7.05 -12.55 -6.35
CA LYS A 403 7.63 -11.32 -5.78
C LYS A 403 8.82 -10.75 -6.57
N PRO A 404 8.63 -10.37 -7.85
CA PRO A 404 9.69 -9.73 -8.63
C PRO A 404 10.14 -8.45 -7.95
N THR A 405 11.45 -8.18 -7.98
CA THR A 405 12.04 -6.99 -7.34
C THR A 405 12.16 -5.79 -8.28
N SER A 406 12.00 -5.99 -9.60
CA SER A 406 12.05 -4.92 -10.61
C SER A 406 11.08 -5.16 -11.76
N LEU A 407 10.77 -4.10 -12.51
CA LEU A 407 9.92 -4.17 -13.70
C LEU A 407 10.51 -5.06 -14.79
N GLU A 408 11.83 -5.02 -14.99
CA GLU A 408 12.53 -5.90 -15.94
C GLU A 408 12.39 -7.38 -15.55
N LEU A 409 12.52 -7.72 -14.26
CA LEU A 409 12.32 -9.09 -13.80
C LEU A 409 10.87 -9.54 -13.95
N PHE A 410 9.91 -8.66 -13.66
CA PHE A 410 8.50 -8.92 -13.92
C PHE A 410 8.26 -9.19 -15.41
N LYS A 411 8.76 -8.32 -16.29
CA LYS A 411 8.65 -8.44 -17.75
C LYS A 411 9.25 -9.74 -18.27
N ASN A 412 10.42 -10.14 -17.79
CA ASN A 412 11.06 -11.38 -18.20
C ASN A 412 10.26 -12.62 -17.75
N LYS A 413 9.83 -12.65 -16.49
CA LYS A 413 9.05 -13.76 -15.93
C LYS A 413 7.68 -13.89 -16.61
N VAL A 414 6.95 -12.79 -16.80
CA VAL A 414 5.62 -12.83 -17.39
C VAL A 414 5.66 -13.22 -18.87
N ASN A 415 6.70 -12.82 -19.60
CA ASN A 415 6.88 -13.22 -21.00
C ASN A 415 7.32 -14.68 -21.16
N ALA A 416 8.00 -15.25 -20.16
CA ALA A 416 8.35 -16.67 -20.11
C ALA A 416 7.13 -17.55 -19.82
N LEU A 417 6.17 -17.06 -19.02
CA LEU A 417 4.88 -17.70 -18.77
C LEU A 417 3.91 -17.51 -19.95
N ASN A 418 4.26 -18.06 -21.11
CA ASN A 418 3.40 -18.05 -22.29
C ASN A 418 2.14 -18.93 -22.10
N TYR A 419 1.23 -18.91 -23.09
CA TYR A 419 -0.02 -19.67 -23.00
C TYR A 419 0.20 -21.19 -22.81
N SER A 420 1.21 -21.78 -23.47
CA SER A 420 1.46 -23.22 -23.37
C SER A 420 2.00 -23.62 -22.00
N GLU A 421 2.83 -22.79 -21.36
CA GLU A 421 3.27 -23.00 -19.99
C GLU A 421 2.11 -22.88 -18.98
N ILE A 422 1.19 -21.94 -19.17
CA ILE A 422 -0.02 -21.86 -18.34
C ILE A 422 -0.87 -23.13 -18.47
N LEU A 423 -1.04 -23.66 -19.68
CA LEU A 423 -1.76 -24.93 -19.87
C LEU A 423 -1.08 -26.11 -19.17
N LYS A 424 0.25 -26.20 -19.25
CA LYS A 424 1.02 -27.23 -18.53
C LYS A 424 0.83 -27.12 -17.03
N LEU A 425 0.93 -25.92 -16.46
CA LEU A 425 0.73 -25.68 -15.02
C LEU A 425 -0.68 -26.11 -14.57
N ARG A 426 -1.72 -25.70 -15.31
CA ARG A 426 -3.10 -26.13 -15.04
C ARG A 426 -3.26 -27.65 -15.11
N GLN A 427 -2.57 -28.31 -16.05
CA GLN A 427 -2.60 -29.77 -16.17
C GLN A 427 -1.90 -30.43 -14.97
N THR A 428 -0.73 -29.93 -14.54
CA THR A 428 -0.03 -30.43 -13.36
C THR A 428 -0.83 -30.24 -12.08
N GLU A 429 -1.46 -29.07 -11.90
CA GLU A 429 -2.33 -28.78 -10.74
C GLU A 429 -3.53 -29.74 -10.68
N ARG A 430 -4.14 -30.04 -11.83
CA ARG A 430 -5.23 -31.02 -11.92
C ARG A 430 -4.78 -32.43 -11.57
N LEU A 431 -3.64 -32.89 -12.11
CA LEU A 431 -3.09 -34.21 -11.78
C LEU A 431 -2.77 -34.32 -10.29
N HIS A 432 -2.22 -33.28 -9.68
CA HIS A 432 -1.92 -33.28 -8.25
C HIS A 432 -3.19 -33.30 -7.38
N GLN A 433 -4.26 -32.62 -7.79
CA GLN A 433 -5.57 -32.71 -7.13
C GLN A 433 -6.19 -34.11 -7.27
N GLU A 434 -6.05 -34.74 -8.43
CA GLU A 434 -6.51 -36.11 -8.67
C GLU A 434 -5.72 -37.13 -7.84
N GLU A 435 -4.40 -36.94 -7.67
CA GLU A 435 -3.54 -37.77 -6.80
C GLU A 435 -3.84 -37.60 -5.31
N THR A 436 -4.12 -36.37 -4.85
CA THR A 436 -4.46 -36.11 -3.43
C THR A 436 -5.86 -36.61 -3.04
N LEU A 437 -6.77 -36.75 -4.01
CA LEU A 437 -8.11 -37.30 -3.81
C LEU A 437 -8.18 -38.82 -4.04
N ALA A 438 -7.10 -39.45 -4.53
CA ALA A 438 -7.05 -40.90 -4.69
C ALA A 438 -6.98 -41.60 -3.31
N PRO A 439 -7.81 -42.63 -3.06
CA PRO A 439 -7.76 -43.37 -1.81
C PRO A 439 -6.38 -44.03 -1.63
N PRO A 440 -5.86 -44.14 -0.39
CA PRO A 440 -4.56 -44.75 -0.14
C PRO A 440 -4.55 -46.16 -0.72
N VAL A 441 -3.58 -46.42 -1.58
CA VAL A 441 -3.35 -47.75 -2.17
C VAL A 441 -3.01 -48.70 -1.02
N LEU A 442 -3.92 -49.65 -0.74
CA LEU A 442 -3.78 -50.68 0.29
C LEU A 442 -2.76 -51.75 -0.09
#